data_AF-A0A920N148-F1
#
_entry.id   AF-A0A920N148-F1
#
_cell.length_a   1.000
_cell.length_b   1.000
_cell.length_c   1.000
_cell.angle_alpha   90.00
_cell.angle_beta   90.00
_cell.angle_gamma   90.00
#
_symmetry.space_group_name_H-M   'P 1'
#
loop_
_entity.id
_entity.type
_entity.pdbx_description
1 polymer ?
#
loop_
_entity_poly.entity_id
_entity_poly.type
_entity_poly.pdbx_seq_one_letter_code
_entity_poly.pdbx_strand_id
1 'polypeptide(L)' 'MTIQTAVLIETLTALGAQVQWSSCNIFSTQDHAAAAIAATDVPVFAWKGMSEEEFDWCIEQTLNGRGSPLNMILETG' A
#
# COMPACT_ATOMS: atom_id res chain seq x y z
N MET A 1 0.03 -7.00 1.08
CA MET A 1 -0.34 -6.18 2.25
C MET A 1 -0.67 -7.06 3.44
N THR A 2 0.27 -7.32 4.35
CA THR A 2 0.07 -8.18 5.54
C THR A 2 0.30 -7.43 6.85
N ILE A 3 0.09 -8.06 8.00
CA ILE A 3 0.48 -7.51 9.32
C ILE A 3 1.96 -7.12 9.35
N GLN A 4 2.86 -7.96 8.81
CA GLN A 4 4.29 -7.66 8.78
C GLN A 4 4.58 -6.45 7.87
N THR A 5 3.89 -6.35 6.73
CA THR A 5 3.99 -5.16 5.86
C THR A 5 3.46 -3.91 6.55
N ALA A 6 2.41 -4.01 7.37
CA ALA A 6 1.91 -2.86 8.15
C ALA A 6 3.00 -2.30 9.08
N VAL A 7 3.75 -3.16 9.78
CA VAL A 7 4.89 -2.73 10.61
C VAL A 7 5.99 -2.06 9.78
N LEU A 8 6.27 -2.57 8.57
CA LEU A 8 7.21 -1.93 7.65
C LEU A 8 6.75 -0.52 7.24
N ILE A 9 5.48 -0.37 6.86
CA ILE A 9 4.87 0.92 6.50
C ILE A 9 4.98 1.91 7.66
N GLU A 10 4.58 1.51 8.86
CA GLU A 10 4.67 2.35 10.06
C GLU A 10 6.13 2.74 10.36
N THR A 11 7.08 1.83 10.15
CA THR A 11 8.51 2.14 10.32
C THR A 11 8.98 3.20 9.31
N LEU A 12 8.61 3.09 8.03
CA LEU A 12 8.97 4.07 7.00
C LEU A 12 8.39 5.45 7.32
N THR A 13 7.12 5.50 7.75
CA THR A 13 6.49 6.76 8.16
C THR A 13 7.13 7.36 9.42
N ALA A 14 7.51 6.53 10.40
CA ALA A 14 8.25 6.96 11.59
C ALA A 14 9.65 7.53 11.25
N LEU A 15 10.26 7.07 10.15
CA LEU A 15 11.51 7.62 9.61
C LEU A 15 11.30 8.90 8.77
N GLY A 16 10.07 9.37 8.60
CA GLY A 16 9.73 10.62 7.93
C GLY A 16 9.29 10.47 6.46
N ALA A 17 9.11 9.25 5.96
CA ALA A 17 8.62 9.05 4.60
C ALA A 17 7.10 9.30 4.50
N GLN A 18 6.68 9.89 3.37
CA GLN A 18 5.27 9.83 2.96
C GLN A 18 5.08 8.57 2.13
N VAL A 19 4.19 7.70 2.57
CA VAL A 19 4.00 6.37 1.99
C VAL A 19 2.60 6.26 1.38
N GLN A 20 2.52 5.64 0.21
CA GLN A 20 1.30 5.09 -0.38
C GLN A 20 1.58 3.62 -0.69
N TRP A 21 0.56 2.76 -0.62
CA TRP A 21 0.80 1.32 -0.70
C TRP A 21 -0.29 0.56 -1.46
N SER A 22 0.12 -0.42 -2.25
CA SER A 22 -0.71 -1.44 -2.88
C SER A 22 -0.13 -2.84 -2.61
N SER A 23 -0.93 -3.90 -2.81
CA SER A 23 -0.43 -5.27 -2.68
C SER A 23 0.18 -5.75 -3.99
N CYS A 24 1.24 -6.59 -3.93
CA CYS A 24 1.83 -7.23 -5.11
C CYS A 24 1.16 -8.58 -5.49
N ASN A 25 0.11 -8.99 -4.78
CA ASN A 25 -0.65 -10.21 -5.11
C ASN A 25 -2.12 -10.09 -4.70
N ILE A 26 -3.02 -10.52 -5.59
CA ILE A 26 -4.48 -10.42 -5.45
C ILE A 26 -5.05 -11.21 -4.25
N PHE A 27 -4.34 -12.21 -3.74
CA PHE A 27 -4.80 -13.05 -2.63
C PHE A 27 -4.04 -12.81 -1.33
N SER A 28 -2.93 -12.05 -1.34
CA SER A 28 -2.04 -11.95 -0.19
C SER A 28 -2.49 -10.95 0.87
N THR A 29 -3.42 -10.04 0.53
CA THR A 29 -3.90 -9.03 1.46
C THR A 29 -4.55 -9.68 2.68
N GLN A 30 -4.20 -9.16 3.85
CA GLN A 30 -4.89 -9.42 5.11
C GLN A 30 -5.72 -8.18 5.43
N ASP A 31 -7.03 -8.25 5.21
CA ASP A 31 -7.90 -7.06 5.18
C ASP A 31 -7.92 -6.28 6.50
N HIS A 32 -7.77 -6.96 7.63
CA HIS A 32 -7.66 -6.29 8.93
C HIS A 32 -6.35 -5.49 9.09
N ALA A 33 -5.25 -5.93 8.47
CA ALA A 33 -4.00 -5.16 8.43
C ALA A 33 -4.13 -3.96 7.48
N ALA A 34 -4.75 -4.16 6.30
CA ALA A 34 -5.05 -3.06 5.38
C ALA A 34 -5.97 -2.02 6.05
N ALA A 35 -7.03 -2.45 6.73
CA ALA A 35 -7.94 -1.57 7.45
C ALA A 35 -7.25 -0.79 8.58
N ALA A 36 -6.33 -1.42 9.33
CA ALA A 36 -5.56 -0.74 10.35
C ALA A 36 -4.67 0.37 9.76
N ILE A 37 -4.01 0.12 8.63
CA ILE A 37 -3.20 1.14 7.93
C ILE A 37 -4.10 2.22 7.34
N ALA A 38 -5.25 1.88 6.75
CA ALA A 38 -6.21 2.84 6.20
C ALA A 38 -6.80 3.79 7.26
N ALA A 39 -6.84 3.38 8.53
CA ALA A 39 -7.27 4.22 9.65
C ALA A 39 -6.21 5.25 10.09
N THR A 40 -4.99 5.18 9.53
CA THR A 40 -3.94 6.17 9.68
C THR A 40 -3.96 7.20 8.54
N ASP A 41 -2.93 8.03 8.43
CA ASP A 41 -2.75 8.94 7.30
C ASP A 41 -2.09 8.29 6.06
N VAL A 42 -1.89 6.97 6.03
CA VAL A 42 -1.29 6.27 4.87
C VAL A 42 -2.37 5.81 3.90
N PRO A 43 -2.37 6.28 2.63
CA PRO A 43 -3.26 5.73 1.60
C PRO A 43 -2.87 4.28 1.27
N VAL A 44 -3.80 3.36 1.49
CA VAL A 44 -3.63 1.93 1.17
C VAL A 44 -4.72 1.54 0.17
N PHE A 45 -4.31 0.90 -0.93
CA PHE A 45 -5.20 0.42 -1.99
C PHE A 45 -4.97 -1.09 -2.15
N ALA A 46 -5.62 -1.88 -1.29
CA ALA A 46 -5.48 -3.33 -1.29
C ALA A 46 -6.62 -3.98 -0.51
N TRP A 47 -7.21 -5.03 -1.08
CA TRP A 47 -8.08 -5.97 -0.39
C TRP A 47 -7.80 -7.40 -0.87
N LYS A 48 -8.31 -8.41 -0.16
CA LYS A 48 -8.16 -9.80 -0.54
C LYS A 48 -9.15 -10.18 -1.63
N GLY A 49 -8.68 -10.85 -2.66
CA GLY A 49 -9.50 -11.34 -3.77
C GLY A 49 -9.81 -10.29 -4.82
N MET A 50 -8.90 -9.34 -5.05
CA MET A 50 -8.99 -8.38 -6.16
C MET A 50 -9.06 -9.10 -7.51
N SER A 51 -9.75 -8.49 -8.48
CA SER A 51 -9.59 -8.82 -9.89
C SER A 51 -8.24 -8.30 -10.43
N GLU A 52 -7.84 -8.73 -11.62
CA GLU A 52 -6.63 -8.20 -12.29
C GLU A 52 -6.75 -6.70 -12.59
N GLU A 53 -7.92 -6.24 -13.01
CA GLU A 53 -8.17 -4.81 -13.27
C GLU A 53 -8.09 -3.98 -11.97
N GLU A 54 -8.66 -4.49 -10.88
CA GLU A 54 -8.57 -3.84 -9.57
C GLU A 54 -7.13 -3.81 -9.04
N PHE A 55 -6.36 -4.86 -9.32
CA PHE A 55 -4.94 -4.95 -8.96
C PHE A 55 -4.12 -3.86 -9.66
N ASP A 56 -4.26 -3.73 -10.98
CA ASP A 56 -3.57 -2.69 -11.76
C ASP A 56 -4.01 -1.30 -11.32
N TRP A 57 -5.32 -1.09 -11.11
CA TRP A 57 -5.86 0.17 -10.60
C TRP A 57 -5.26 0.56 -9.25
N CYS A 58 -5.10 -0.40 -8.33
CA CYS A 58 -4.48 -0.17 -7.02
C CYS A 58 -3.02 0.28 -7.15
N ILE A 59 -2.25 -0.28 -8.09
CA ILE A 59 -0.88 0.15 -8.36
C ILE A 59 -0.88 1.59 -8.89
N GLU A 60 -1.75 1.92 -9.84
CA GLU A 60 -1.86 3.28 -10.39
C GLU A 60 -2.13 4.33 -9.32
N GLN A 61 -2.95 4.01 -8.30
CA GLN A 61 -3.23 4.93 -7.19
C GLN A 61 -1.98 5.28 -6.36
N THR A 62 -0.95 4.43 -6.39
CA THR A 62 0.32 4.68 -5.67
C THR A 62 1.31 5.54 -6.46
N LEU A 63 1.09 5.73 -7.76
CA LEU A 63 2.02 6.46 -8.61
C LEU A 63 1.90 7.99 -8.48
N ASN A 64 0.69 8.45 -8.18
CA ASN A 64 0.39 9.85 -7.96
C ASN A 64 0.56 10.20 -6.48
N GLY A 65 1.80 10.56 -6.11
CA GLY A 65 2.11 11.09 -4.78
C GLY A 65 1.27 12.33 -4.47
N ARG A 66 1.04 12.58 -3.18
CA ARG A 66 0.16 13.63 -2.60
C ARG A 66 0.50 15.07 -3.08
N GLY A 67 0.24 15.39 -4.33
CA GLY A 67 0.59 16.64 -4.99
C GLY A 67 1.98 16.67 -5.66
N SER A 68 2.74 15.58 -5.62
CA SER A 68 4.03 15.44 -6.31
C SER A 68 4.25 14.00 -6.78
N PRO A 69 4.94 13.75 -7.91
CA PRO A 69 5.28 12.38 -8.32
C PRO A 69 6.03 11.62 -7.23
N LEU A 70 5.86 10.30 -7.18
CA LEU A 70 6.67 9.44 -6.32
C LEU A 70 8.16 9.61 -6.64
N ASN A 71 9.03 9.50 -5.63
CA ASN A 71 10.47 9.63 -5.78
C ASN A 71 11.26 8.36 -5.40
N MET A 72 10.56 7.32 -4.94
CA MET A 72 11.12 6.02 -4.56
C MET A 72 10.07 4.93 -4.75
N ILE A 73 10.51 3.73 -5.16
CA ILE A 73 9.69 2.52 -5.28
C ILE A 73 10.25 1.46 -4.33
N LEU A 74 9.38 0.81 -3.56
CA LEU A 74 9.68 -0.41 -2.82
C LEU A 74 8.78 -1.51 -3.38
N GLU A 75 9.38 -2.52 -3.99
CA GLU A 75 8.70 -3.46 -4.87
C GLU A 75 9.06 -4.91 -4.52
N THR A 76 8.15 -5.83 -4.83
CA THR A 76 8.30 -7.26 -4.54
C THR A 76 7.59 -8.13 -5.59
N GLY A 77 8.31 -8.51 -6.65
CA GLY A 77 7.91 -9.54 -7.63
C GLY A 77 7.01 -9.01 -8.72
#